data_AF-A0A975Y028-F1
#
_entry.id   AF-A0A975Y028-F1
#
_cell.length_a   1.000
_cell.length_b   1.000
_cell.length_c   1.000
_cell.angle_alpha   90.00
_cell.angle_beta   90.00
_cell.angle_gamma   90.00
#
_symmetry.space_group_name_H-M   'P 1'
#
loop_
_entity.id
_entity.type
_entity.pdbx_description
1 polymer ?
#
loop_
_entity_poly.entity_id
_entity_poly.type
_entity_poly.pdbx_seq_one_letter_code
_entity_poly.pdbx_strand_id
1 'polypeptide(L)'
;MSVLVLEPEPRSVRRARVWVIEALSAIGRSDLGDAAELGVSELVTNAILHADPPITVRVGGTVAHPRVEVHDTSPAPPRIRDMNDDDRLLATVGRGLGIVATYSTSWGAEVTPRGKVVWFEPAGEDVGEGPAPVGEVFDLGGYVEQRLAGAGEPAERLAVHLLSMPVQVFAHYRGWYEELRRELRLLALNHGRVYPLASELSALTLQVEQERRQAVGLDRLDAAIAAGEQRVDLVYRVPVTAGETMGRLRELLEEADVFCREQRLLTLEPTAQQLALRTWYLGEFTRQAAGEQPVPWSGSLSVEADPR
;
A
#
# COMPACT_ATOMS: atom_id res chain seq x y z
N MET A 1 -10.31 -0.12 -10.40
CA MET A 1 -9.77 1.00 -9.56
C MET A 1 -9.84 2.32 -10.33
N SER A 2 -10.31 3.40 -9.70
CA SER A 2 -10.30 4.74 -10.33
C SER A 2 -9.12 5.56 -9.80
N VAL A 3 -8.28 6.06 -10.70
CA VAL A 3 -7.23 7.04 -10.40
C VAL A 3 -7.45 8.26 -11.29
N LEU A 4 -7.34 9.46 -10.71
CA LEU A 4 -7.39 10.72 -11.44
C LEU A 4 -5.99 11.34 -11.47
N VAL A 5 -5.47 11.59 -12.67
CA VAL A 5 -4.24 12.37 -12.86
C VAL A 5 -4.60 13.85 -13.00
N LEU A 6 -3.89 14.70 -12.26
CA LEU A 6 -4.10 16.15 -12.21
C LEU A 6 -2.87 16.89 -12.76
N GLU A 7 -3.16 17.91 -13.56
CA GLU A 7 -2.19 18.95 -13.91
C GLU A 7 -2.08 19.97 -12.76
N PRO A 8 -0.95 20.66 -12.56
CA PRO A 8 -0.75 21.59 -11.45
C PRO A 8 -1.42 22.95 -11.71
N GLU A 9 -2.73 22.97 -11.95
CA GLU A 9 -3.50 24.18 -12.22
C GLU A 9 -4.68 24.34 -11.23
N PRO A 10 -5.13 25.56 -10.90
CA PRO A 10 -6.23 25.77 -9.94
C PRO A 10 -7.53 25.03 -10.28
N ARG A 11 -7.79 24.76 -11.57
CA ARG A 11 -8.97 24.00 -12.03
C ARG A 11 -8.93 22.53 -11.59
N SER A 12 -7.74 21.99 -11.31
CA SER A 12 -7.56 20.61 -10.83
C SER A 12 -8.21 20.36 -9.48
N VAL A 13 -8.33 21.37 -8.61
CA VAL A 13 -9.04 21.25 -7.33
C VAL A 13 -10.53 20.95 -7.57
N ARG A 14 -11.17 21.66 -8.50
CA ARG A 14 -12.58 21.40 -8.87
C ARG A 14 -12.75 20.02 -9.51
N ARG A 15 -11.80 19.61 -10.36
CA ARG A 15 -11.82 18.27 -10.99
C ARG A 15 -11.71 17.16 -9.95
N ALA A 16 -10.80 17.30 -8.98
CA ALA A 16 -10.62 16.34 -7.89
C ALA A 16 -11.89 16.17 -7.06
N ARG A 17 -12.54 17.28 -6.68
CA ARG A 17 -13.81 17.25 -5.94
C ARG A 17 -14.90 16.45 -6.63
N VAL A 18 -15.21 16.82 -7.89
CA VAL A 18 -16.25 16.15 -8.67
C VAL A 18 -15.95 14.65 -8.78
N TRP A 19 -14.71 14.32 -9.09
CA TRP A 19 -14.29 12.94 -9.26
C TRP A 19 -14.37 12.11 -7.96
N VAL A 20 -13.97 12.66 -6.81
CA VAL A 20 -14.06 11.95 -5.52
C VAL A 20 -15.52 11.70 -5.14
N ILE A 21 -16.40 12.67 -5.35
CA ILE A 21 -17.84 12.52 -5.10
C ILE A 21 -18.43 11.42 -6.00
N GLU A 22 -18.08 11.42 -7.28
CA GLU A 22 -18.51 10.38 -8.22
C GLU A 22 -17.99 8.99 -7.81
N ALA A 23 -16.73 8.89 -7.40
CA ALA A 23 -16.12 7.65 -6.94
C ALA A 23 -16.78 7.11 -5.66
N LEU A 24 -17.09 7.98 -4.69
CA LEU A 24 -17.80 7.60 -3.46
C LEU A 24 -19.26 7.21 -3.74
N SER A 25 -19.94 7.92 -4.63
CA SER A 25 -21.29 7.56 -5.07
C SER A 25 -21.32 6.18 -5.76
N ALA A 26 -20.32 5.88 -6.59
CA ALA A 26 -20.20 4.59 -7.28
C ALA A 26 -20.04 3.39 -6.32
N ILE A 27 -19.50 3.62 -5.12
CA ILE A 27 -19.37 2.59 -4.07
C ILE A 27 -20.53 2.65 -3.05
N GLY A 28 -21.55 3.48 -3.28
CA GLY A 28 -22.72 3.60 -2.40
C GLY A 28 -22.47 4.42 -1.14
N ARG A 29 -21.44 5.27 -1.11
CA ARG A 29 -21.03 6.10 0.03
C ARG A 29 -21.23 7.59 -0.21
N SER A 30 -22.36 7.97 -0.81
CA SER A 30 -22.71 9.37 -1.04
C SER A 30 -22.85 10.18 0.27
N ASP A 31 -23.10 9.50 1.40
CA ASP A 31 -23.11 10.07 2.76
C ASP A 31 -21.78 10.72 3.16
N LEU A 32 -20.68 10.36 2.50
CA LEU A 32 -19.35 10.90 2.78
C LEU A 32 -18.96 12.10 1.89
N GLY A 33 -19.83 12.49 0.95
CA GLY A 33 -19.51 13.43 -0.13
C GLY A 33 -18.96 14.77 0.36
N ASP A 34 -19.64 15.40 1.32
CA ASP A 34 -19.29 16.74 1.82
C ASP A 34 -17.92 16.76 2.52
N ALA A 35 -17.70 15.79 3.40
CA ALA A 35 -16.43 15.62 4.10
C ALA A 35 -15.27 15.33 3.12
N ALA A 36 -15.52 14.47 2.13
CA ALA A 36 -14.56 14.13 1.11
C ALA A 36 -14.24 15.31 0.19
N GLU A 37 -15.23 16.14 -0.17
CA GLU A 37 -15.06 17.34 -0.98
C GLU A 37 -14.11 18.34 -0.29
N LEU A 38 -14.31 18.58 0.99
CA LEU A 38 -13.48 19.50 1.77
C LEU A 38 -12.06 18.96 1.93
N GLY A 39 -11.92 17.70 2.36
CA GLY A 39 -10.60 17.09 2.57
C GLY A 39 -9.75 17.02 1.29
N VAL A 40 -10.35 16.60 0.16
CA VAL A 40 -9.62 16.52 -1.12
C VAL A 40 -9.21 17.89 -1.63
N SER A 41 -10.01 18.93 -1.38
CA SER A 41 -9.69 20.30 -1.80
C SER A 41 -8.42 20.81 -1.14
N GLU A 42 -8.29 20.57 0.17
CA GLU A 42 -7.11 20.97 0.94
C GLU A 42 -5.87 20.17 0.53
N LEU A 43 -5.99 18.84 0.38
CA LEU A 43 -4.86 18.00 0.00
C LEU A 43 -4.34 18.30 -1.41
N VAL A 44 -5.24 18.47 -2.39
CA VAL A 44 -4.86 18.79 -3.77
C VAL A 44 -4.28 20.21 -3.85
N THR A 45 -4.83 21.17 -3.10
CA THR A 45 -4.26 22.53 -3.04
C THR A 45 -2.84 22.49 -2.48
N ASN A 46 -2.60 21.74 -1.40
CA ASN A 46 -1.26 21.56 -0.84
C ASN A 46 -0.29 20.91 -1.84
N ALA A 47 -0.74 19.88 -2.56
CA ALA A 47 0.08 19.21 -3.58
C ALA A 47 0.46 20.17 -4.72
N ILE A 48 -0.49 20.94 -5.25
CA ILE A 48 -0.24 21.92 -6.33
C ILE A 48 0.73 23.03 -5.88
N LEU A 49 0.67 23.46 -4.62
CA LEU A 49 1.52 24.53 -4.09
C LEU A 49 2.94 24.08 -3.74
N HIS A 50 3.15 22.79 -3.45
CA HIS A 50 4.36 22.32 -2.77
C HIS A 50 5.05 21.11 -3.42
N ALA A 51 4.49 20.54 -4.49
CA ALA A 51 5.06 19.39 -5.16
C ALA A 51 5.07 19.56 -6.68
N ASP A 52 5.99 18.84 -7.32
CA ASP A 52 6.04 18.76 -8.78
C ASP A 52 5.08 17.68 -9.29
N PRO A 53 4.47 17.87 -10.48
CA PRO A 53 3.70 16.82 -11.15
C PRO A 53 4.51 15.53 -11.37
N PRO A 54 3.84 14.37 -11.50
CA PRO A 54 2.38 14.19 -11.52
C PRO A 54 1.75 14.22 -10.13
N ILE A 55 0.57 14.84 -10.03
CA ILE A 55 -0.31 14.74 -8.86
C ILE A 55 -1.43 13.76 -9.21
N THR A 56 -1.70 12.78 -8.34
CA THR A 56 -2.80 11.84 -8.57
C THR A 56 -3.73 11.72 -7.37
N VAL A 57 -5.02 11.53 -7.63
CA VAL A 57 -6.04 11.30 -6.60
C VAL A 57 -6.60 9.90 -6.78
N ARG A 58 -6.75 9.18 -5.67
CA ARG A 58 -7.25 7.80 -5.64
C ARG A 58 -8.28 7.63 -4.52
N VAL A 59 -9.24 6.74 -4.71
CA VAL A 59 -10.08 6.22 -3.62
C VAL A 59 -9.71 4.74 -3.39
N GLY A 60 -9.33 4.40 -2.17
CA GLY A 60 -8.91 3.06 -1.72
C GLY A 60 -9.60 2.65 -0.41
N GLY A 61 -9.13 1.57 0.24
CA GLY A 61 -9.73 1.03 1.45
C GLY A 61 -10.84 0.01 1.20
N THR A 62 -11.86 -0.03 2.07
CA THR A 62 -13.06 -0.89 1.90
C THR A 62 -14.27 -0.02 1.59
N VAL A 63 -15.39 -0.62 1.17
CA VAL A 63 -16.66 0.12 1.04
C VAL A 63 -17.11 0.72 2.39
N ALA A 64 -16.84 0.03 3.50
CA ALA A 64 -17.15 0.49 4.85
C ALA A 64 -16.22 1.64 5.31
N HIS A 65 -14.94 1.57 4.96
CA HIS A 65 -13.92 2.54 5.31
C HIS A 65 -13.19 3.01 4.04
N PRO A 66 -13.84 3.81 3.18
CA PRO A 66 -13.21 4.34 1.99
C PRO A 66 -12.22 5.44 2.37
N ARG A 67 -11.12 5.50 1.63
CA ARG A 67 -10.02 6.42 1.88
C ARG A 67 -9.70 7.20 0.63
N VAL A 68 -9.61 8.51 0.74
CA VAL A 68 -9.16 9.40 -0.33
C VAL A 68 -7.66 9.61 -0.17
N GLU A 69 -6.91 9.39 -1.24
CA GLU A 69 -5.45 9.54 -1.27
C GLU A 69 -5.04 10.56 -2.33
N VAL A 70 -4.08 11.41 -1.97
CA VAL A 70 -3.41 12.35 -2.89
C VAL A 70 -1.94 12.02 -2.91
N HIS A 71 -1.45 11.64 -4.08
CA HIS A 71 -0.05 11.30 -4.35
C HIS A 71 0.64 12.48 -5.03
N ASP A 72 1.83 12.79 -4.58
CA ASP A 72 2.71 13.77 -5.22
C ASP A 72 4.18 13.33 -5.16
N THR A 73 5.06 13.98 -5.91
CA THR A 73 6.47 13.57 -6.04
C THR A 73 7.39 14.15 -4.95
N SER A 74 6.86 14.96 -4.04
CA SER A 74 7.65 15.62 -3.01
C SER A 74 7.92 14.68 -1.82
N PRO A 75 9.18 14.40 -1.46
CA PRO A 75 9.51 13.61 -0.27
C PRO A 75 9.35 14.43 1.03
N ALA A 76 8.99 15.71 0.94
CA ALA A 76 8.88 16.57 2.12
C ALA A 76 7.65 16.19 2.97
N PRO A 77 7.83 15.82 4.25
CA PRO A 77 6.73 15.40 5.10
C PRO A 77 5.70 16.54 5.26
N PRO A 78 4.41 16.22 5.33
CA PRO A 78 3.39 17.23 5.63
C PRO A 78 3.67 17.84 7.01
N ARG A 79 3.79 19.16 7.06
CA ARG A 79 4.05 19.87 8.32
C ARG A 79 2.73 20.19 9.01
N ILE A 80 2.43 19.50 10.11
CA ILE A 80 1.44 19.95 11.09
C ILE A 80 2.11 21.10 11.87
N ARG A 81 1.49 22.28 11.91
CA ARG A 81 1.90 23.34 12.84
C ARG A 81 0.89 23.38 13.98
N ASP A 82 1.35 23.12 15.20
CA ASP A 82 0.56 23.33 16.42
C ASP A 82 0.10 24.78 16.47
N MET A 83 -1.21 24.96 16.67
CA MET A 83 -1.82 26.28 16.77
C MET A 83 -1.51 26.88 18.15
N ASN A 84 -0.60 27.86 18.20
CA ASN A 84 -0.55 28.82 19.31
C ASN A 84 -1.59 29.93 19.07
N ASP A 85 -2.27 30.35 20.14
CA ASP A 85 -3.43 31.28 20.09
C ASP A 85 -3.14 32.65 19.45
N ASP A 86 -1.87 33.08 19.38
CA ASP A 86 -1.48 34.41 18.91
C ASP A 86 -1.32 34.54 17.38
N ASP A 87 -1.27 33.44 16.61
CA ASP A 87 -1.00 33.47 15.15
C ASP A 87 -2.27 33.51 14.26
N ARG A 88 -3.44 33.80 14.85
CA ARG A 88 -4.76 33.73 14.17
C ARG A 88 -4.94 34.65 12.96
N LEU A 89 -4.08 35.66 12.76
CA LEU A 89 -4.30 36.70 11.74
C LEU A 89 -3.45 36.59 10.47
N LEU A 90 -2.43 35.71 10.37
CA LEU A 90 -1.53 35.70 9.18
C LEU A 90 -1.07 34.33 8.64
N ALA A 91 -1.56 33.19 9.13
CA ALA A 91 -1.08 31.87 8.68
C ALA A 91 -2.11 31.09 7.83
N THR A 92 -1.99 31.14 6.49
CA THR A 92 -2.83 30.37 5.54
C THR A 92 -2.28 28.97 5.24
N VAL A 93 -1.00 28.70 5.53
CA VAL A 93 -0.26 27.51 5.03
C VAL A 93 -0.29 26.30 5.99
N GLY A 94 -0.95 26.41 7.16
CA GLY A 94 -1.04 25.33 8.17
C GLY A 94 -2.45 24.82 8.48
N ARG A 95 -3.50 25.44 7.90
CA ARG A 95 -4.91 25.13 8.20
C ARG A 95 -5.44 23.89 7.48
N GLY A 96 -4.88 23.56 6.31
CA GLY A 96 -5.44 22.52 5.44
C GLY A 96 -5.49 21.14 6.09
N LEU A 97 -4.45 20.74 6.83
CA LEU A 97 -4.47 19.46 7.57
C LEU A 97 -5.41 19.49 8.79
N GLY A 98 -5.65 20.65 9.39
CA GLY A 98 -6.67 20.79 10.44
C GLY A 98 -8.09 20.61 9.92
N ILE A 99 -8.35 21.09 8.70
CA ILE A 99 -9.63 20.85 8.00
C ILE A 99 -9.75 19.36 7.66
N VAL A 100 -8.72 18.76 7.07
CA VAL A 100 -8.71 17.30 6.80
C VAL A 100 -8.95 16.50 8.07
N ALA A 101 -8.30 16.86 9.19
CA ALA A 101 -8.54 16.22 10.48
C ALA A 101 -9.99 16.34 10.94
N THR A 102 -10.59 17.53 10.82
CA THR A 102 -11.97 17.79 11.27
C THR A 102 -13.01 16.97 10.49
N TYR A 103 -12.78 16.76 9.19
CA TYR A 103 -13.71 16.05 8.30
C TYR A 103 -13.28 14.61 8.02
N SER A 104 -12.43 14.03 8.85
CA SER A 104 -12.01 12.64 8.73
C SER A 104 -12.24 11.84 10.00
N THR A 105 -12.42 10.54 9.85
CA THR A 105 -12.34 9.58 10.97
C THR A 105 -10.90 9.20 11.27
N SER A 106 -10.04 9.19 10.24
CA SER A 106 -8.61 8.97 10.34
C SER A 106 -7.91 9.62 9.15
N TRP A 107 -6.67 10.07 9.33
CA TRP A 107 -5.83 10.57 8.26
C TRP A 107 -4.35 10.32 8.55
N GLY A 108 -3.53 10.35 7.50
CA GLY A 108 -2.09 10.17 7.63
C GLY A 108 -1.32 10.48 6.36
N ALA A 109 -0.02 10.23 6.37
CA ALA A 109 0.84 10.42 5.20
C ALA A 109 1.94 9.36 5.13
N GLU A 110 2.22 8.87 3.93
CA GLU A 110 3.28 7.91 3.65
C GLU A 110 4.33 8.57 2.76
N VAL A 111 5.60 8.55 3.17
CA VAL A 111 6.72 8.95 2.31
C VAL A 111 7.29 7.70 1.65
N THR A 112 7.41 7.75 0.33
CA THR A 112 8.02 6.71 -0.50
C THR A 112 9.29 7.26 -1.15
N PRO A 113 10.20 6.41 -1.65
CA PRO A 113 11.34 6.88 -2.44
C PRO A 113 10.94 7.68 -3.70
N ARG A 114 9.69 7.59 -4.14
CA ARG A 114 9.17 8.23 -5.37
C ARG A 114 8.28 9.46 -5.10
N GLY A 115 8.11 9.84 -3.84
CA GLY A 115 7.23 10.95 -3.45
C GLY A 115 6.48 10.66 -2.16
N LYS A 116 5.32 11.28 -1.95
CA LYS A 116 4.48 11.03 -0.77
C LYS A 116 3.03 10.80 -1.14
N VAL A 117 2.32 10.18 -0.22
CA VAL A 117 0.88 10.00 -0.30
C VAL A 117 0.25 10.51 0.97
N VAL A 118 -0.58 11.53 0.88
CA VAL A 118 -1.40 12.02 2.00
C VAL A 118 -2.80 11.46 1.82
N TRP A 119 -3.39 10.94 2.89
CA TRP A 119 -4.67 10.25 2.82
C TRP A 119 -5.57 10.61 4.00
N PHE A 120 -6.88 10.46 3.80
CA PHE A 120 -7.87 10.56 4.86
C PHE A 120 -9.10 9.68 4.58
N GLU A 121 -9.73 9.20 5.64
CA GLU A 121 -11.02 8.51 5.63
C GLU A 121 -12.11 9.54 5.95
N PRO A 122 -13.02 9.88 5.02
CA PRO A 122 -14.02 10.91 5.25
C PRO A 122 -14.97 10.53 6.40
N ALA A 123 -15.35 11.51 7.21
CA ALA A 123 -16.37 11.35 8.25
C ALA A 123 -17.78 11.44 7.67
N GLY A 124 -18.70 10.61 8.17
CA GLY A 124 -20.14 10.75 7.89
C GLY A 124 -20.78 11.87 8.71
N GLU A 125 -22.02 12.23 8.38
CA GLU A 125 -22.77 13.34 8.98
C GLU A 125 -22.96 13.22 10.51
N ASP A 126 -22.86 12.02 11.08
CA ASP A 126 -23.04 11.74 12.52
C ASP A 126 -21.81 12.04 13.41
N VAL A 127 -20.66 12.46 12.86
CA VAL A 127 -19.42 12.66 13.65
C VAL A 127 -19.33 14.07 14.29
N GLY A 128 -20.42 14.84 14.25
CA GLY A 128 -20.46 16.27 14.58
C GLY A 128 -20.16 16.72 16.03
N GLU A 129 -19.87 15.84 17.00
CA GLU A 129 -19.64 16.24 18.40
C GLU A 129 -18.42 15.59 19.10
N GLY A 130 -17.53 14.90 18.36
CA GLY A 130 -16.29 14.34 18.91
C GLY A 130 -15.07 15.27 18.77
N PRO A 131 -14.03 15.16 19.62
CA PRO A 131 -12.75 15.83 19.35
C PRO A 131 -12.19 15.33 18.01
N ALA A 132 -11.70 16.25 17.18
CA ALA A 132 -11.09 15.91 15.89
C ALA A 132 -10.00 14.84 16.09
N PRO A 133 -9.92 13.80 15.23
CA PRO A 133 -8.87 12.81 15.33
C PRO A 133 -7.51 13.50 15.29
N VAL A 134 -6.65 13.15 16.25
CA VAL A 134 -5.26 13.58 16.23
C VAL A 134 -4.64 12.94 14.99
N GLY A 135 -4.21 13.80 14.08
CA GLY A 135 -3.49 13.36 12.90
C GLY A 135 -2.17 12.74 13.24
N GLU A 136 -2.09 11.42 13.15
CA GLU A 136 -0.83 10.75 13.27
C GLU A 136 -0.14 10.83 11.90
N VAL A 137 0.93 11.64 11.83
CA VAL A 137 1.92 11.52 10.76
C VAL A 137 2.63 10.19 10.97
N PHE A 138 1.98 9.11 10.55
CA PHE A 138 2.58 7.79 10.55
C PHE A 138 3.65 7.76 9.46
N ASP A 139 4.91 7.96 9.83
CA ASP A 139 6.01 7.54 8.96
C ASP A 139 5.98 6.01 8.86
N LEU A 140 5.17 5.52 7.92
CA LEU A 140 4.98 4.10 7.66
C LEU A 140 6.31 3.44 7.25
N GLY A 141 7.21 4.18 6.59
CA GLY A 141 8.56 3.74 6.26
C GLY A 141 9.42 3.61 7.51
N GLY A 142 9.54 4.69 8.28
CA GLY A 142 10.29 4.72 9.54
C GLY A 142 9.78 3.74 10.60
N TYR A 143 8.47 3.50 10.68
CA TYR A 143 7.89 2.47 11.56
C TYR A 143 8.36 1.05 11.19
N VAL A 144 8.41 0.75 9.89
CA VAL A 144 8.94 -0.54 9.42
C VAL A 144 10.43 -0.62 9.71
N GLU A 145 11.18 0.42 9.40
CA GLU A 145 12.63 0.46 9.63
C GLU A 145 13.00 0.30 11.10
N GLN A 146 12.30 1.00 12.01
CA GLN A 146 12.49 0.90 13.44
C GLN A 146 12.16 -0.51 13.96
N ARG A 147 11.11 -1.15 13.44
CA ARG A 147 10.78 -2.53 13.80
C ARG A 147 11.76 -3.56 13.25
N LEU A 148 12.37 -3.28 12.10
CA LEU A 148 13.37 -4.12 11.48
C LEU A 148 14.80 -3.88 12.03
N ALA A 149 15.00 -2.85 12.86
CA ALA A 149 16.29 -2.56 13.48
C ALA A 149 16.58 -3.58 14.60
N GLY A 150 17.56 -4.46 14.38
CA GLY A 150 18.00 -5.43 15.39
C GLY A 150 18.20 -6.87 14.92
N ALA A 151 18.03 -7.15 13.62
CA ALA A 151 18.27 -8.49 13.09
C ALA A 151 19.77 -8.78 12.95
N GLY A 152 20.31 -9.66 13.79
CA GLY A 152 21.65 -10.25 13.58
C GLY A 152 21.70 -11.14 12.34
N GLU A 153 22.89 -11.60 11.94
CA GLU A 153 23.01 -12.58 10.87
C GLU A 153 22.40 -13.93 11.29
N PRO A 154 21.61 -14.60 10.42
CA PRO A 154 21.09 -15.93 10.71
C PRO A 154 22.25 -16.94 10.72
N ALA A 155 22.23 -17.86 11.70
CA ALA A 155 23.28 -18.87 11.87
C ALA A 155 23.29 -19.92 10.74
N GLU A 156 22.14 -20.17 10.10
CA GLU A 156 21.99 -21.19 9.06
C GLU A 156 21.10 -20.70 7.91
N ARG A 157 21.48 -21.04 6.67
CA ARG A 157 20.78 -20.64 5.46
C ARG A 157 20.49 -21.84 4.55
N LEU A 158 19.31 -21.85 3.95
CA LEU A 158 18.87 -22.79 2.94
C LEU A 158 19.03 -22.17 1.54
N ALA A 159 19.48 -22.97 0.57
CA ALA A 159 19.45 -22.59 -0.84
C ALA A 159 18.08 -22.93 -1.45
N VAL A 160 17.38 -21.93 -1.98
CA VAL A 160 16.12 -22.07 -2.71
C VAL A 160 16.37 -21.73 -4.17
N HIS A 161 16.08 -22.67 -5.06
CA HIS A 161 16.25 -22.57 -6.49
C HIS A 161 14.92 -22.22 -7.16
N LEU A 162 14.82 -21.04 -7.76
CA LEU A 162 13.64 -20.64 -8.53
C LEU A 162 13.96 -20.78 -10.02
N LEU A 163 13.53 -21.88 -10.62
CA LEU A 163 13.85 -22.21 -12.01
C LEU A 163 12.82 -21.58 -12.95
N SER A 164 13.30 -21.00 -14.05
CA SER A 164 12.48 -20.41 -15.11
C SER A 164 11.56 -19.26 -14.65
N MET A 165 11.98 -18.51 -13.62
CA MET A 165 11.24 -17.39 -13.03
C MET A 165 10.71 -16.43 -14.10
N PRO A 166 9.39 -16.18 -14.20
CA PRO A 166 8.81 -15.30 -15.20
C PRO A 166 8.98 -13.83 -14.78
N VAL A 167 10.09 -13.22 -15.20
CA VAL A 167 10.58 -11.92 -14.68
C VAL A 167 9.51 -10.81 -14.77
N GLN A 168 8.88 -10.65 -15.94
CA GLN A 168 7.91 -9.58 -16.16
C GLN A 168 6.58 -9.81 -15.41
N VAL A 169 6.13 -11.06 -15.35
CA VAL A 169 4.93 -11.45 -14.59
C VAL A 169 5.15 -11.20 -13.10
N PHE A 170 6.35 -11.51 -12.58
CA PHE A 170 6.69 -11.22 -11.20
C PHE A 170 6.85 -9.74 -10.92
N ALA A 171 7.47 -8.97 -11.82
CA ALA A 171 7.56 -7.53 -11.66
C ALA A 171 6.17 -6.88 -11.54
N HIS A 172 5.22 -7.34 -12.37
CA HIS A 172 3.82 -6.91 -12.31
C HIS A 172 3.14 -7.32 -11.00
N TYR A 173 3.24 -8.60 -10.62
CA TYR A 173 2.71 -9.11 -9.36
C TYR A 173 3.27 -8.38 -8.13
N ARG A 174 4.57 -8.05 -8.13
CA ARG A 174 5.24 -7.33 -7.04
C ARG A 174 4.60 -5.96 -6.81
N GLY A 175 4.29 -5.22 -7.88
CA GLY A 175 3.60 -3.93 -7.77
C GLY A 175 2.21 -4.07 -7.15
N TRP A 176 1.41 -5.02 -7.65
CA TRP A 176 0.08 -5.31 -7.08
C TRP A 176 0.16 -5.71 -5.60
N TYR A 177 1.10 -6.58 -5.24
CA TYR A 177 1.30 -7.02 -3.85
C TYR A 177 1.70 -5.87 -2.92
N GLU A 178 2.52 -4.93 -3.40
CA GLU A 178 2.88 -3.72 -2.64
C GLU A 178 1.66 -2.85 -2.35
N GLU A 179 0.76 -2.67 -3.34
CA GLU A 179 -0.49 -1.94 -3.17
C GLU A 179 -1.44 -2.64 -2.19
N LEU A 180 -1.62 -3.96 -2.32
CA LEU A 180 -2.43 -4.74 -1.39
C LEU A 180 -1.89 -4.65 0.04
N ARG A 181 -0.58 -4.82 0.22
CA ARG A 181 0.07 -4.73 1.53
C ARG A 181 -0.13 -3.36 2.16
N ARG A 182 -0.02 -2.30 1.36
CA ARG A 182 -0.24 -0.91 1.83
C ARG A 182 -1.67 -0.73 2.34
N GLU A 183 -2.65 -1.20 1.59
CA GLU A 183 -4.08 -1.14 1.95
C GLU A 183 -4.37 -1.91 3.24
N LEU A 184 -3.91 -3.16 3.33
CA LEU A 184 -4.14 -3.98 4.52
C LEU A 184 -3.40 -3.42 5.74
N ARG A 185 -2.21 -2.85 5.58
CA ARG A 185 -1.51 -2.20 6.68
C ARG A 185 -2.24 -0.97 7.21
N LEU A 186 -2.80 -0.14 6.32
CA LEU A 186 -3.60 1.02 6.71
C LEU A 186 -4.88 0.59 7.45
N LEU A 187 -5.55 -0.46 6.96
CA LEU A 187 -6.67 -1.08 7.67
C LEU A 187 -6.25 -1.62 9.05
N ALA A 188 -5.09 -2.24 9.16
CA ALA A 188 -4.58 -2.76 10.43
C ALA A 188 -4.32 -1.65 11.46
N LEU A 189 -3.81 -0.49 11.01
CA LEU A 189 -3.50 0.65 11.89
C LEU A 189 -4.77 1.35 12.38
N ASN A 190 -5.72 1.64 11.48
CA ASN A 190 -6.93 2.40 11.81
C ASN A 190 -8.05 1.53 12.38
N HIS A 191 -8.13 0.28 11.91
CA HIS A 191 -9.29 -0.60 12.07
C HIS A 191 -8.90 -2.03 12.45
N GLY A 192 -7.71 -2.25 13.03
CA GLY A 192 -7.19 -3.61 13.31
C GLY A 192 -8.09 -4.49 14.19
N ARG A 193 -8.95 -3.90 15.03
CA ARG A 193 -9.97 -4.65 15.80
C ARG A 193 -11.11 -5.17 14.92
N VAL A 194 -11.46 -4.42 13.87
CA VAL A 194 -12.51 -4.77 12.91
C VAL A 194 -11.96 -5.76 11.86
N TYR A 195 -10.66 -5.66 11.56
CA TYR A 195 -9.98 -6.45 10.53
C TYR A 195 -8.77 -7.22 11.07
N PRO A 196 -8.98 -8.30 11.87
CA PRO A 196 -7.88 -9.09 12.45
C PRO A 196 -6.90 -9.65 11.41
N LEU A 197 -7.43 -10.09 10.26
CA LEU A 197 -6.63 -10.60 9.14
C LEU A 197 -5.62 -9.55 8.64
N ALA A 198 -6.03 -8.29 8.56
CA ALA A 198 -5.16 -7.20 8.12
C ALA A 198 -3.99 -6.99 9.11
N SER A 199 -4.27 -7.08 10.41
CA SER A 199 -3.24 -7.02 11.46
C SER A 199 -2.28 -8.20 11.41
N GLU A 200 -2.79 -9.42 11.22
CA GLU A 200 -1.97 -10.62 11.17
C GLU A 200 -1.05 -10.62 9.92
N LEU A 201 -1.61 -10.33 8.75
CA LEU A 201 -0.83 -10.23 7.52
C LEU A 201 0.19 -9.08 7.62
N SER A 202 -0.18 -7.94 8.19
CA SER A 202 0.77 -6.83 8.41
C SER A 202 1.93 -7.24 9.33
N ALA A 203 1.69 -8.06 10.36
CA ALA A 203 2.77 -8.56 11.22
C ALA A 203 3.67 -9.55 10.48
N LEU A 204 3.08 -10.50 9.74
CA LEU A 204 3.84 -11.51 9.01
C LEU A 204 4.67 -10.90 7.88
N THR A 205 4.17 -9.89 7.17
CA THR A 205 4.94 -9.20 6.12
C THR A 205 6.19 -8.49 6.66
N LEU A 206 6.18 -8.03 7.92
CA LEU A 206 7.40 -7.52 8.58
C LEU A 206 8.43 -8.63 8.78
N GLN A 207 7.99 -9.82 9.20
CA GLN A 207 8.86 -10.98 9.35
C GLN A 207 9.48 -11.40 8.01
N VAL A 208 8.68 -11.43 6.93
CA VAL A 208 9.18 -11.69 5.57
C VAL A 208 10.25 -10.68 5.16
N GLU A 209 10.02 -9.39 5.42
CA GLU A 209 11.00 -8.33 5.09
C GLU A 209 12.28 -8.46 5.92
N GLN A 210 12.18 -8.88 7.18
CA GLN A 210 13.35 -9.18 8.02
C GLN A 210 14.18 -10.33 7.45
N GLU A 211 13.54 -11.43 7.06
CA GLU A 211 14.22 -12.58 6.44
C GLU A 211 14.82 -12.20 5.08
N ARG A 212 14.12 -11.36 4.31
CA ARG A 212 14.59 -10.82 3.03
C ARG A 212 15.89 -10.03 3.18
N ARG A 213 16.04 -9.21 4.23
CA ARG A 213 17.31 -8.48 4.52
C ARG A 213 18.47 -9.41 4.82
N GLN A 214 18.20 -10.60 5.36
CA GLN A 214 19.20 -11.60 5.68
C GLN A 214 19.52 -12.55 4.50
N ALA A 215 18.75 -12.46 3.42
CA ALA A 215 18.89 -13.27 2.23
C ALA A 215 20.00 -12.78 1.30
N VAL A 216 20.60 -13.71 0.55
CA VAL A 216 21.63 -13.42 -0.46
C VAL A 216 21.15 -13.91 -1.83
N GLY A 217 21.50 -13.17 -2.89
CA GLY A 217 21.17 -13.52 -4.29
C GLY A 217 19.88 -12.90 -4.83
N LEU A 218 19.22 -12.03 -4.05
CA LEU A 218 17.99 -11.33 -4.46
C LEU A 218 18.22 -10.32 -5.60
N ASP A 219 19.42 -9.74 -5.67
CA ASP A 219 19.86 -8.72 -6.63
C ASP A 219 19.79 -9.19 -8.09
N ARG A 220 19.95 -10.50 -8.34
CA ARG A 220 19.87 -11.07 -9.69
C ARG A 220 18.50 -10.85 -10.33
N LEU A 221 17.42 -10.92 -9.55
CA LEU A 221 16.07 -10.70 -10.05
C LEU A 221 15.86 -9.22 -10.41
N ASP A 222 16.30 -8.30 -9.57
CA ASP A 222 16.21 -6.86 -9.87
C ASP A 222 17.01 -6.50 -11.14
N ALA A 223 18.20 -7.10 -11.32
CA ALA A 223 18.97 -6.96 -12.55
C ALA A 223 18.23 -7.54 -13.78
N ALA A 224 17.56 -8.69 -13.64
CA ALA A 224 16.77 -9.29 -14.72
C ALA A 224 15.59 -8.41 -15.13
N ILE A 225 14.90 -7.83 -14.14
CA ILE A 225 13.79 -6.89 -14.34
C ILE A 225 14.30 -5.65 -15.09
N ALA A 226 15.41 -5.06 -14.64
CA ALA A 226 16.00 -3.88 -15.27
C ALA A 226 16.47 -4.17 -16.71
N ALA A 227 16.96 -5.38 -16.97
CA ALA A 227 17.37 -5.81 -18.31
C ALA A 227 16.20 -6.20 -19.23
N GLY A 228 14.96 -6.23 -18.73
CA GLY A 228 13.80 -6.64 -19.52
C GLY A 228 13.81 -8.13 -19.89
N GLU A 229 14.51 -8.97 -19.12
CA GLU A 229 14.54 -10.41 -19.36
C GLU A 229 13.12 -10.99 -19.24
N GLN A 230 12.83 -12.03 -20.02
CA GLN A 230 11.54 -12.74 -19.95
C GLN A 230 11.56 -13.82 -18.87
N ARG A 231 12.71 -14.47 -18.68
CA ARG A 231 12.89 -15.53 -17.70
C ARG A 231 14.32 -15.58 -17.15
N VAL A 232 14.47 -16.06 -15.92
CA VAL A 232 15.77 -16.22 -15.27
C VAL A 232 15.75 -17.40 -14.27
N ASP A 233 16.87 -18.08 -14.11
CA ASP A 233 17.07 -19.03 -13.00
C ASP A 233 17.73 -18.30 -11.82
N LEU A 234 17.17 -18.47 -10.62
CA LEU A 234 17.63 -17.79 -9.41
C LEU A 234 18.03 -18.80 -8.34
N VAL A 235 19.01 -18.41 -7.52
CA VAL A 235 19.38 -19.14 -6.31
C VAL A 235 19.41 -18.15 -5.16
N TYR A 236 18.45 -18.30 -4.24
CA TYR A 236 18.38 -17.49 -3.03
C TYR A 236 18.95 -18.28 -1.87
N ARG A 237 19.77 -17.63 -1.05
CA ARG A 237 20.20 -18.19 0.24
C ARG A 237 19.46 -17.45 1.34
N VAL A 238 18.45 -18.10 1.92
CA VAL A 238 17.52 -17.51 2.89
C VAL A 238 17.65 -18.16 4.26
N PRO A 239 17.20 -17.52 5.34
CA PRO A 239 17.09 -18.19 6.64
C PRO A 239 16.28 -19.49 6.55
N VAL A 240 16.62 -20.49 7.35
CA VAL A 240 15.89 -21.78 7.37
C VAL A 240 14.41 -21.65 7.75
N THR A 241 14.05 -20.58 8.48
CA THR A 241 12.66 -20.25 8.84
C THR A 241 11.81 -19.79 7.65
N ALA A 242 12.44 -19.40 6.52
CA ALA A 242 11.73 -18.84 5.38
C ALA A 242 10.68 -19.79 4.78
N GLY A 243 10.90 -21.11 4.83
CA GLY A 243 9.91 -22.09 4.35
C GLY A 243 8.59 -22.05 5.12
N GLU A 244 8.67 -21.90 6.45
CA GLU A 244 7.51 -21.76 7.35
C GLU A 244 6.85 -20.39 7.17
N THR A 245 7.65 -19.31 7.17
CA THR A 245 7.18 -17.94 6.99
C THR A 245 6.43 -17.77 5.67
N MET A 246 6.99 -18.28 4.56
CA MET A 246 6.34 -18.22 3.24
C MET A 246 5.09 -19.11 3.16
N GLY A 247 5.08 -20.24 3.86
CA GLY A 247 3.91 -21.10 4.00
C GLY A 247 2.74 -20.38 4.67
N ARG A 248 3.00 -19.74 5.83
CA ARG A 248 2.00 -18.92 6.54
C ARG A 248 1.55 -17.72 5.70
N LEU A 249 2.48 -17.09 4.95
CA LEU A 249 2.14 -15.95 4.10
C LEU A 249 1.16 -16.35 3.01
N ARG A 250 1.38 -17.53 2.39
CA ARG A 250 0.47 -18.06 1.38
C ARG A 250 -0.95 -18.26 1.94
N GLU A 251 -1.08 -18.87 3.12
CA GLU A 251 -2.37 -19.08 3.78
C GLU A 251 -3.10 -17.75 4.04
N LEU A 252 -2.41 -16.78 4.64
CA LEU A 252 -3.02 -15.47 4.93
C LEU A 252 -3.37 -14.69 3.65
N LEU A 253 -2.62 -14.86 2.55
CA LEU A 253 -2.97 -14.25 1.27
C LEU A 253 -4.19 -14.92 0.62
N GLU A 254 -4.38 -16.22 0.79
CA GLU A 254 -5.61 -16.90 0.36
C GLU A 254 -6.82 -16.42 1.18
N GLU A 255 -6.66 -16.23 2.49
CA GLU A 255 -7.67 -15.59 3.34
C GLU A 255 -7.92 -14.13 2.91
N ALA A 256 -6.87 -13.39 2.55
CA ALA A 256 -6.99 -12.01 2.07
C ALA A 256 -7.77 -11.93 0.77
N ASP A 257 -7.64 -12.90 -0.14
CA ASP A 257 -8.44 -12.95 -1.37
C ASP A 257 -9.95 -13.10 -1.06
N VAL A 258 -10.30 -13.93 -0.07
CA VAL A 258 -11.69 -14.07 0.39
C VAL A 258 -12.16 -12.77 1.04
N PHE A 259 -11.36 -12.20 1.94
CA PHE A 259 -11.65 -10.92 2.57
C PHE A 259 -11.87 -9.81 1.54
N CYS A 260 -11.06 -9.74 0.49
CA CYS A 260 -11.21 -8.76 -0.58
C CYS A 260 -12.56 -8.88 -1.28
N ARG A 261 -13.03 -10.11 -1.53
CA ARG A 261 -14.36 -10.36 -2.11
C ARG A 261 -15.50 -9.99 -1.16
N GLU A 262 -15.40 -10.35 0.12
CA GLU A 262 -16.49 -10.18 1.09
C GLU A 262 -16.61 -8.73 1.60
N GLN A 263 -15.48 -8.07 1.86
CA GLN A 263 -15.41 -6.69 2.35
C GLN A 263 -15.23 -5.68 1.21
N ARG A 264 -15.37 -6.17 -0.05
CA ARG A 264 -15.23 -5.43 -1.31
C ARG A 264 -14.13 -4.38 -1.21
N LEU A 265 -12.92 -4.84 -0.91
CA LEU A 265 -11.73 -3.98 -0.91
C LEU A 265 -11.73 -3.22 -2.25
N LEU A 266 -11.50 -1.91 -2.20
CA LEU A 266 -11.56 -1.05 -3.38
C LEU A 266 -10.33 -1.26 -4.30
N THR A 267 -9.34 -2.02 -3.81
CA THR A 267 -8.20 -2.58 -4.55
C THR A 267 -8.56 -3.89 -5.24
N LEU A 268 -7.93 -4.17 -6.38
CA LEU A 268 -8.33 -5.24 -7.31
C LEU A 268 -8.12 -6.66 -6.78
N GLU A 269 -9.05 -7.55 -7.15
CA GLU A 269 -8.94 -9.00 -7.00
C GLU A 269 -7.78 -9.54 -7.86
N PRO A 270 -6.97 -10.49 -7.36
CA PRO A 270 -5.84 -11.01 -8.12
C PRO A 270 -6.28 -11.79 -9.36
N THR A 271 -5.51 -11.67 -10.45
CA THR A 271 -5.73 -12.48 -11.66
C THR A 271 -5.37 -13.95 -11.44
N ALA A 272 -5.87 -14.83 -12.32
CA ALA A 272 -5.49 -16.24 -12.32
C ALA A 272 -3.97 -16.43 -12.48
N GLN A 273 -3.31 -15.60 -13.31
CA GLN A 273 -1.85 -15.63 -13.43
C GLN A 273 -1.14 -15.20 -12.15
N GLN A 274 -1.61 -14.16 -11.46
CA GLN A 274 -1.05 -13.72 -10.17
C GLN A 274 -1.19 -14.80 -9.10
N LEU A 275 -2.35 -15.47 -9.01
CA LEU A 275 -2.57 -16.60 -8.11
C LEU A 275 -1.65 -17.78 -8.41
N ALA A 276 -1.49 -18.13 -9.70
CA ALA A 276 -0.59 -19.20 -10.12
C ALA A 276 0.87 -18.88 -9.77
N LEU A 277 1.32 -17.66 -10.05
CA LEU A 277 2.67 -17.20 -9.72
C LEU A 277 2.92 -17.23 -8.22
N ARG A 278 1.99 -16.68 -7.42
CA ARG A 278 2.07 -16.67 -5.94
C ARG A 278 2.19 -18.08 -5.41
N THR A 279 1.32 -18.98 -5.89
CA THR A 279 1.29 -20.39 -5.45
C THR A 279 2.61 -21.09 -5.74
N TRP A 280 3.14 -20.93 -6.95
CA TRP A 280 4.44 -21.50 -7.32
C TRP A 280 5.58 -20.86 -6.53
N TYR A 281 5.69 -19.53 -6.52
CA TYR A 281 6.79 -18.80 -5.90
C TYR A 281 6.90 -19.08 -4.40
N LEU A 282 5.81 -18.91 -3.65
CA LEU A 282 5.80 -19.20 -2.20
C LEU A 282 5.93 -20.70 -1.93
N GLY A 283 5.32 -21.53 -2.79
CA GLY A 283 5.39 -22.99 -2.70
C GLY A 283 6.82 -23.53 -2.83
N GLU A 284 7.66 -22.95 -3.68
CA GLU A 284 9.06 -23.40 -3.82
C GLU A 284 9.87 -23.24 -2.53
N PHE A 285 9.62 -22.20 -1.73
CA PHE A 285 10.27 -22.06 -0.42
C PHE A 285 9.86 -23.18 0.54
N THR A 286 8.55 -23.45 0.64
CA THR A 286 8.03 -24.50 1.54
C THR A 286 8.48 -25.89 1.09
N ARG A 287 8.42 -26.20 -0.21
CA ARG A 287 8.80 -27.51 -0.77
C ARG A 287 10.30 -27.78 -0.61
N GLN A 288 11.15 -26.82 -0.95
CA GLN A 288 12.61 -27.01 -0.87
C GLN A 288 13.10 -27.00 0.59
N ALA A 289 12.42 -26.30 1.51
CA ALA A 289 12.66 -26.44 2.95
C ALA A 289 12.34 -27.85 3.48
N ALA A 290 11.38 -28.55 2.85
CA ALA A 290 11.10 -29.96 3.13
C ALA A 290 12.04 -30.94 2.38
N GLY A 291 13.02 -30.45 1.63
CA GLY A 291 13.99 -31.27 0.89
C GLY A 291 13.51 -31.76 -0.48
N GLU A 292 12.40 -31.23 -1.00
CA GLU A 292 11.94 -31.56 -2.35
C GLU A 292 12.79 -30.89 -3.44
N GLN A 293 12.78 -31.49 -4.63
CA GLN A 293 13.46 -30.93 -5.81
C GLN A 293 12.73 -29.69 -6.37
N PRO A 294 13.47 -28.70 -6.89
CA PRO A 294 12.88 -27.50 -7.47
C PRO A 294 12.04 -27.81 -8.70
N VAL A 295 10.92 -27.11 -8.85
CA VAL A 295 10.03 -27.26 -10.02
C VAL A 295 10.07 -25.98 -10.85
N PRO A 296 10.43 -26.04 -12.15
CA PRO A 296 10.43 -24.87 -13.01
C PRO A 296 9.04 -24.26 -13.19
N TRP A 297 8.97 -22.93 -13.26
CA TRP A 297 7.75 -22.25 -13.67
C TRP A 297 7.32 -22.72 -15.07
N SER A 298 6.04 -23.10 -15.19
CA SER A 298 5.44 -23.64 -16.42
C SER A 298 4.30 -22.79 -16.97
N GLY A 299 3.93 -21.68 -16.31
CA GLY A 299 2.86 -20.79 -16.75
C GLY A 299 3.28 -19.79 -17.83
N SER A 300 2.33 -18.94 -18.25
CA SER A 300 2.56 -17.89 -19.24
C SER A 300 3.63 -16.89 -18.79
N LEU A 301 4.40 -16.36 -19.75
CA LEU A 301 5.36 -15.25 -19.56
C LEU A 301 4.77 -13.88 -19.94
N SER A 302 3.63 -13.87 -20.64
CA SER A 302 2.95 -12.64 -21.02
C SER A 302 2.11 -12.14 -19.85
N VAL A 303 2.28 -10.87 -19.47
CA VAL A 303 1.53 -10.23 -18.38
C VAL A 303 0.05 -10.12 -18.77
N GLU A 304 -0.82 -10.71 -17.97
CA GLU A 304 -2.27 -10.51 -18.07
C GLU A 304 -2.63 -9.08 -17.66
N ALA A 305 -3.58 -8.47 -18.38
CA ALA A 305 -4.09 -7.17 -18.01
C ALA A 305 -4.86 -7.26 -16.68
N ASP A 306 -4.70 -6.25 -15.83
CA ASP A 306 -5.43 -6.18 -14.57
C ASP A 306 -6.96 -6.13 -14.83
N PRO A 307 -7.77 -6.80 -14.01
CA PRO A 307 -9.22 -6.73 -14.10
C PRO A 307 -9.65 -5.28 -13.80
N ARG A 308 -10.53 -4.71 -14.63
CA ARG A 308 -10.97 -3.31 -14.50
C ARG A 308 -11.88 -3.09 -13.28
#